data_AF-A0AAV9K3J6-F1
#
_entry.id   AF-A0AAV9K3J6-F1
#
_cell.length_a   1.000
_cell.length_b   1.000
_cell.length_c   1.000
_cell.angle_alpha   90.00
_cell.angle_beta   90.00
_cell.angle_gamma   90.00
#
_symmetry.space_group_name_H-M   'P 1'
#
loop_
_entity.id
_entity.type
_entity.pdbx_description
1 polymer ?
#
loop_
_entity_poly.entity_id
_entity_poly.type
_entity_poly.pdbx_seq_one_letter_code
_entity_poly.pdbx_strand_id
1 'polypeptide(L)'
;MEKEKGEASNLELSFSVIRKNVVDVLDFMEMLKNEEDQKAGVVNLIEKLQLELAFICTYVQLPHSVLEEFEDIMTGKRQEVENLFRSILCDVEPNVGIKYDIHDVVTRLRDNLDYFISSHHRSKSSATMTDEQLNFLFLNLHHLLSMRLFRMYVAT
;
A
#
# COMPACT_ATOMS: atom_id res chain seq x y z
N MET A 1 18.96 22.93 10.23
CA MET A 1 19.54 21.77 10.94
C MET A 1 18.56 21.07 11.89
N GLU A 2 17.97 21.71 12.92
CA GLU A 2 17.00 21.00 13.81
C GLU A 2 15.63 20.75 13.17
N LYS A 3 15.11 21.69 12.38
CA LYS A 3 13.79 21.58 11.72
C LYS A 3 13.73 20.46 10.66
N GLU A 4 14.77 20.37 9.82
CA GLU A 4 14.92 19.33 8.79
C GLU A 4 15.09 17.93 9.40
N LYS A 5 15.78 17.82 10.54
CA LYS A 5 15.93 16.55 11.26
C LYS A 5 14.60 16.05 11.82
N GLY A 6 13.75 16.97 12.29
CA GLY A 6 12.39 16.64 12.77
C GLY A 6 11.44 16.20 11.65
N GLU A 7 11.53 16.81 10.48
CA GLU A 7 10.71 16.45 9.30
C GLU A 7 11.10 15.07 8.74
N ALA A 8 12.40 14.77 8.65
CA ALA A 8 12.90 13.47 8.23
C ALA A 8 12.45 12.34 9.18
N SER A 9 12.51 12.55 10.50
CA SER A 9 12.02 11.58 11.47
C SER A 9 10.50 11.35 11.39
N ASN A 10 9.72 12.38 11.04
CA ASN A 10 8.27 12.26 10.90
C ASN A 10 7.87 11.43 9.67
N LEU A 11 8.62 11.54 8.58
CA LEU A 11 8.41 10.72 7.38
C LEU A 11 8.85 9.28 7.59
N GLU A 12 9.98 9.04 8.25
CA GLU A 12 10.42 7.68 8.60
C GLU A 12 9.41 6.97 9.52
N LEU A 13 8.84 7.70 10.48
CA LEU A 13 7.72 7.23 11.29
C LEU A 13 6.48 6.96 10.42
N SER A 14 6.14 7.86 9.48
CA SER A 14 5.02 7.67 8.55
C SER A 14 5.20 6.41 7.68
N PHE A 15 6.41 6.14 7.19
CA PHE A 15 6.74 4.93 6.44
C PHE A 15 6.55 3.65 7.23
N SER A 16 7.05 3.63 8.48
CA SER A 16 6.89 2.49 9.37
C SER A 16 5.41 2.20 9.63
N VAL A 17 4.63 3.26 9.89
CA VAL A 17 3.19 3.15 10.14
C VAL A 17 2.43 2.66 8.90
N ILE A 18 2.70 3.22 7.71
CA ILE A 18 2.08 2.77 6.45
C ILE A 18 2.40 1.29 6.21
N ARG A 19 3.67 0.89 6.38
CA ARG A 19 4.10 -0.50 6.20
C ARG A 19 3.34 -1.45 7.13
N LYS A 20 3.21 -1.08 8.40
CA LYS A 20 2.43 -1.87 9.37
C LYS A 20 0.97 -2.01 8.93
N ASN A 21 0.33 -0.91 8.52
CA ASN A 21 -1.07 -0.96 8.05
C ASN A 21 -1.21 -1.82 6.79
N VAL A 22 -0.24 -1.77 5.88
CA VAL A 22 -0.24 -2.64 4.69
C VAL A 22 -0.12 -4.11 5.09
N VAL A 23 0.75 -4.47 6.03
CA VAL A 23 0.86 -5.85 6.54
C VAL A 23 -0.46 -6.30 7.17
N ASP A 24 -1.05 -5.50 8.07
CA ASP A 24 -2.33 -5.81 8.71
C ASP A 24 -3.45 -6.07 7.67
N VAL A 25 -3.46 -5.29 6.58
CA VAL A 25 -4.38 -5.49 5.45
C VAL A 25 -4.09 -6.79 4.71
N LEU A 26 -2.83 -7.05 4.37
CA LEU A 26 -2.44 -8.22 3.60
C LEU A 26 -2.76 -9.52 4.35
N ASP A 27 -2.52 -9.57 5.65
CA ASP A 27 -2.85 -10.71 6.51
C ASP A 27 -4.36 -11.00 6.49
N PHE A 28 -5.19 -9.95 6.58
CA PHE A 28 -6.64 -10.08 6.47
C PHE A 28 -7.07 -10.57 5.08
N MET A 29 -6.46 -10.05 4.01
CA MET A 29 -6.78 -10.45 2.65
C MET A 29 -6.36 -11.89 2.34
N GLU A 30 -5.23 -12.35 2.87
CA GLU A 30 -4.80 -13.74 2.75
C GLU A 30 -5.77 -14.67 3.48
N MET A 31 -6.22 -14.30 4.69
CA MET A 31 -7.27 -15.03 5.39
C MET A 31 -8.55 -15.11 4.56
N LEU A 32 -9.05 -13.99 4.02
CA LEU A 32 -10.26 -13.96 3.18
C LEU A 32 -10.12 -14.82 1.91
N LYS A 33 -8.94 -14.78 1.27
CA LYS A 33 -8.65 -15.56 0.07
C LYS A 33 -8.71 -17.07 0.34
N ASN A 34 -8.39 -17.47 1.56
CA ASN A 34 -8.34 -18.87 1.99
C ASN A 34 -9.63 -19.37 2.66
N GLU A 35 -10.67 -18.53 2.79
CA GLU A 35 -11.98 -18.99 3.28
C GLU A 35 -12.63 -20.00 2.33
N GLU A 36 -13.28 -21.02 2.90
CA GLU A 36 -14.02 -22.03 2.13
C GLU A 36 -15.17 -21.36 1.36
N ASP A 37 -15.41 -21.81 0.12
CA ASP A 37 -16.42 -21.25 -0.81
C ASP A 37 -16.19 -19.80 -1.27
N GLN A 38 -14.97 -19.28 -1.16
CA GLN A 38 -14.72 -17.90 -1.59
C GLN A 38 -14.91 -17.72 -3.10
N LYS A 39 -15.63 -16.65 -3.48
CA LYS A 39 -15.95 -16.37 -4.89
C LYS A 39 -14.67 -16.03 -5.66
N ALA A 40 -14.50 -16.62 -6.84
CA ALA A 40 -13.36 -16.30 -7.72
C ALA A 40 -13.22 -14.78 -8.03
N GLY A 41 -14.34 -14.06 -8.06
CA GLY A 41 -14.34 -12.59 -8.19
C GLY A 41 -13.67 -11.87 -7.02
N VAL A 42 -13.91 -12.31 -5.79
CA VAL A 42 -13.29 -11.76 -4.57
C VAL A 42 -11.78 -12.04 -4.58
N VAL A 43 -11.37 -13.25 -4.97
CA VAL A 43 -9.95 -13.60 -5.11
C VAL A 43 -9.22 -12.69 -6.10
N ASN A 44 -9.82 -12.43 -7.27
CA ASN A 44 -9.26 -11.51 -8.27
C ASN A 44 -9.15 -10.06 -7.75
N LEU A 45 -10.14 -9.60 -6.96
CA LEU A 45 -10.10 -8.28 -6.35
C LEU A 45 -9.01 -8.18 -5.28
N ILE A 46 -8.82 -9.24 -4.48
CA ILE A 46 -7.75 -9.33 -3.48
C ILE A 46 -6.37 -9.24 -4.17
N GLU A 47 -6.14 -10.00 -5.24
CA GLU A 47 -4.88 -9.95 -5.98
C GLU A 47 -4.62 -8.57 -6.60
N LYS A 48 -5.68 -7.88 -7.06
CA LYS A 48 -5.57 -6.51 -7.54
C LYS A 48 -5.23 -5.54 -6.40
N LEU A 49 -5.83 -5.70 -5.22
CA LEU A 49 -5.51 -4.89 -4.05
C LEU A 49 -4.06 -5.07 -3.61
N GLN A 50 -3.57 -6.32 -3.57
CA GLN A 50 -2.16 -6.63 -3.26
C GLN A 50 -1.20 -5.90 -4.21
N LEU A 51 -1.54 -5.85 -5.50
CA LEU A 51 -0.76 -5.14 -6.52
C LEU A 51 -0.71 -3.63 -6.26
N GLU A 52 -1.85 -3.01 -5.95
CA GLU A 52 -1.92 -1.57 -5.67
C GLU A 52 -1.15 -1.20 -4.39
N LEU A 53 -1.23 -2.04 -3.35
CA LEU A 53 -0.47 -1.85 -2.12
C LEU A 53 1.05 -1.99 -2.35
N ALA A 54 1.48 -2.96 -3.15
CA ALA A 54 2.90 -3.09 -3.53
C ALA A 54 3.40 -1.88 -4.32
N PHE A 55 2.56 -1.31 -5.19
CA PHE A 55 2.85 -0.07 -5.91
C PHE A 55 3.04 1.10 -4.95
N ILE A 56 2.07 1.32 -4.04
CA ILE A 56 2.14 2.36 -3.00
C ILE A 56 3.41 2.19 -2.17
N CYS A 57 3.68 0.98 -1.65
CA CYS A 57 4.88 0.71 -0.87
C CYS A 57 6.16 1.05 -1.64
N THR A 58 6.22 0.72 -2.93
CA THR A 58 7.36 1.07 -3.79
C THR A 58 7.55 2.58 -3.84
N TYR A 59 6.50 3.34 -4.15
CA TYR A 59 6.57 4.80 -4.32
C TYR A 59 6.89 5.53 -3.01
N VAL A 60 6.33 5.04 -1.91
CA VAL A 60 6.62 5.52 -0.56
C VAL A 60 8.12 5.42 -0.25
N GLN A 61 8.83 4.41 -0.78
CA GLN A 61 10.26 4.21 -0.54
C GLN A 61 11.17 4.99 -1.50
N LEU A 62 10.65 5.56 -2.59
CA LEU A 62 11.47 6.26 -3.56
C LEU A 62 11.86 7.66 -3.05
N PRO A 63 13.06 8.17 -3.43
CA PRO A 63 13.48 9.52 -3.08
C PRO A 63 12.50 10.58 -3.60
N HIS A 64 12.25 11.61 -2.78
CA HIS A 64 11.26 12.67 -3.05
C HIS A 64 11.46 13.45 -4.36
N SER A 65 12.67 13.47 -4.93
CA SER A 65 13.00 14.25 -6.12
C SER A 65 12.70 13.56 -7.45
N VAL A 66 12.13 12.35 -7.45
CA VAL A 66 12.09 11.49 -8.63
C VAL A 66 10.80 11.65 -9.46
N LEU A 67 9.75 12.26 -8.93
CA LEU A 67 8.40 12.20 -9.52
C LEU A 67 7.66 13.54 -9.44
N GLU A 68 7.70 14.33 -10.52
CA GLU A 68 6.92 15.57 -10.66
C GLU A 68 5.41 15.35 -10.47
N GLU A 69 4.91 14.16 -10.82
CA GLU A 69 3.50 13.76 -10.71
C GLU A 69 3.20 12.90 -9.47
N PHE A 70 4.08 12.91 -8.46
CA PHE A 70 3.96 12.03 -7.29
C PHE A 70 2.59 12.14 -6.59
N GLU A 71 2.16 13.37 -6.30
CA GLU A 71 0.91 13.61 -5.56
C GLU A 71 -0.31 13.10 -6.32
N ASP A 72 -0.38 13.36 -7.63
CA ASP A 72 -1.47 12.91 -8.48
C ASP A 72 -1.51 11.39 -8.60
N ILE A 73 -0.34 10.76 -8.86
CA ILE A 73 -0.22 9.29 -8.97
C ILE A 73 -0.63 8.64 -7.65
N MET A 74 -0.10 9.11 -6.52
CA MET A 74 -0.34 8.49 -5.22
C MET A 74 -1.77 8.73 -4.73
N THR A 75 -2.37 9.88 -5.03
CA THR A 75 -3.79 10.15 -4.75
C THR A 75 -4.68 9.20 -5.55
N GLY A 76 -4.39 9.01 -6.84
CA GLY A 76 -5.08 8.04 -7.69
C GLY A 76 -4.98 6.62 -7.13
N LYS A 77 -3.77 6.18 -6.76
CA LYS A 77 -3.53 4.85 -6.19
C LYS A 77 -4.23 4.62 -4.86
N ARG A 78 -4.17 5.62 -3.97
CA ARG A 78 -4.90 5.61 -2.70
C ARG A 78 -6.41 5.48 -2.93
N GLN A 79 -6.97 6.17 -3.92
CA GLN A 79 -8.39 6.05 -4.27
C GLN A 79 -8.75 4.69 -4.88
N GLU A 80 -7.87 4.10 -5.69
CA GLU A 80 -8.04 2.74 -6.22
C GLU A 80 -8.07 1.69 -5.09
N VAL A 81 -7.17 1.79 -4.12
CA VAL A 81 -7.15 0.94 -2.93
C VAL A 81 -8.47 1.02 -2.15
N GLU A 82 -8.98 2.23 -1.88
CA GLU A 82 -10.27 2.39 -1.22
C GLU A 82 -11.44 1.76 -1.99
N ASN A 83 -11.44 1.93 -3.32
CA ASN A 83 -12.48 1.36 -4.17
C ASN A 83 -12.44 -0.18 -4.14
N LEU A 84 -11.25 -0.77 -4.16
CA LEU A 84 -11.06 -2.21 -4.06
C LEU A 84 -11.51 -2.75 -2.70
N PHE A 85 -11.16 -2.07 -1.60
CA PHE A 85 -11.67 -2.42 -0.27
C PHE A 85 -13.19 -2.43 -0.24
N ARG A 86 -13.82 -1.37 -0.75
CA ARG A 86 -15.28 -1.29 -0.81
C ARG A 86 -15.87 -2.44 -1.61
N SER A 87 -15.31 -2.76 -2.78
CA SER A 87 -15.80 -3.88 -3.61
C SER A 87 -15.64 -5.23 -2.90
N ILE A 88 -14.49 -5.51 -2.30
CA ILE A 88 -14.25 -6.74 -1.55
C ILE A 88 -15.24 -6.86 -0.39
N LEU A 89 -15.39 -5.80 0.42
CA LEU A 89 -16.25 -5.81 1.59
C LEU A 89 -17.76 -5.82 1.26
N CYS A 90 -18.16 -5.34 0.07
CA CYS A 90 -19.54 -5.47 -0.39
C CYS A 90 -19.91 -6.91 -0.76
N ASP A 91 -18.94 -7.71 -1.22
CA ASP A 91 -19.17 -9.09 -1.66
C ASP A 91 -19.00 -10.12 -0.53
N VAL A 92 -18.35 -9.72 0.57
CA VAL A 92 -18.15 -10.49 1.80
C VAL A 92 -19.31 -10.25 2.78
N GLU A 93 -19.71 -11.26 3.55
CA GLU A 93 -20.77 -11.10 4.54
C GLU A 93 -20.43 -9.97 5.54
N PRO A 94 -21.38 -9.07 5.87
CA PRO A 94 -21.15 -7.91 6.75
C PRO A 94 -20.53 -8.27 8.11
N ASN A 95 -20.79 -9.49 8.59
CA ASN A 95 -20.28 -9.98 9.87
C ASN A 95 -18.77 -10.25 9.86
N VAL A 96 -18.18 -10.58 8.71
CA VAL A 96 -16.73 -10.84 8.59
C VAL A 96 -15.95 -9.54 8.72
N GLY A 97 -16.34 -8.47 8.02
CA GLY A 97 -15.67 -7.17 8.13
C GLY A 97 -15.66 -6.59 9.56
N ILE A 98 -16.78 -6.75 10.29
CA ILE A 98 -16.92 -6.27 11.68
C ILE A 98 -16.08 -7.13 12.65
N LYS A 99 -16.01 -8.45 12.44
CA LYS A 99 -15.28 -9.38 13.31
C LYS A 99 -13.78 -9.09 13.38
N TYR A 100 -13.19 -8.58 12.31
CA TYR A 100 -11.75 -8.39 12.18
C TYR A 100 -11.30 -6.92 12.30
N ASP A 101 -12.21 -6.02 12.65
CA ASP A 101 -11.94 -4.57 12.78
C ASP A 101 -11.21 -3.97 11.57
N ILE A 102 -11.49 -4.52 10.38
CA ILE A 102 -10.78 -4.14 9.15
C ILE A 102 -11.07 -2.67 8.79
N HIS A 103 -12.23 -2.16 9.19
CA HIS A 103 -12.62 -0.77 8.95
C HIS A 103 -11.65 0.22 9.60
N ASP A 104 -11.17 -0.09 10.81
CA ASP A 104 -10.21 0.74 11.54
C ASP A 104 -8.82 0.67 10.90
N VAL A 105 -8.36 -0.52 10.50
CA VAL A 105 -7.11 -0.70 9.73
C VAL A 105 -7.14 0.07 8.41
N VAL A 106 -8.23 -0.03 7.65
CA VAL A 106 -8.42 0.69 6.37
C VAL A 106 -8.45 2.19 6.58
N THR A 107 -9.13 2.66 7.63
CA THR A 107 -9.19 4.08 7.98
C THR A 107 -7.80 4.61 8.32
N ARG A 108 -7.02 3.88 9.13
CA ARG A 108 -5.64 4.26 9.42
C ARG A 108 -4.77 4.29 8.18
N LEU A 109 -4.84 3.26 7.33
CA LEU A 109 -4.04 3.23 6.10
C LEU A 109 -4.32 4.46 5.24
N ARG A 110 -5.61 4.78 5.06
CA ARG A 110 -6.06 5.97 4.32
C ARG A 110 -5.49 7.26 4.91
N ASP A 111 -5.69 7.49 6.20
CA ASP A 111 -5.30 8.73 6.86
C ASP A 111 -3.77 8.91 6.86
N ASN A 112 -3.02 7.81 7.00
CA ASN A 112 -1.56 7.81 6.90
C ASN A 112 -1.06 8.07 5.48
N LEU A 113 -1.73 7.54 4.46
CA LEU A 113 -1.43 7.85 3.06
C LEU A 113 -1.71 9.32 2.74
N ASP A 114 -2.84 9.86 3.21
CA ASP A 114 -3.19 11.28 3.00
C ASP A 114 -2.16 12.21 3.67
N TYR A 115 -1.73 11.86 4.89
CA TYR A 115 -0.64 12.58 5.58
C TYR A 115 0.67 12.49 4.81
N PHE A 116 1.03 11.30 4.32
CA PHE A 116 2.28 11.09 3.60
C PHE A 116 2.30 11.83 2.25
N ILE A 117 1.22 11.76 1.49
CA ILE A 117 1.08 12.45 0.20
C ILE A 117 1.20 13.96 0.39
N SER A 118 0.45 14.52 1.35
CA SER A 118 0.46 15.97 1.62
C SER A 118 1.76 16.50 2.22
N SER A 119 2.54 15.65 2.88
CA SER A 119 3.85 16.00 3.42
C SER A 119 5.01 15.81 2.45
N HIS A 120 4.78 15.14 1.30
CA HIS A 120 5.82 14.79 0.33
C HIS A 120 6.63 16.00 -0.16
N HIS A 121 5.98 17.13 -0.46
CA HIS A 121 6.62 18.36 -0.95
C HIS A 121 7.46 19.11 0.09
N ARG A 122 7.35 18.74 1.37
CA ARG A 122 7.95 19.49 2.48
C ARG A 122 9.33 18.97 2.88
N SER A 123 9.75 17.82 2.35
CA SER A 123 10.99 17.18 2.75
C SER A 123 12.05 17.25 1.65
N LYS A 124 13.17 17.93 1.96
CA LYS A 124 14.42 17.73 1.23
C LYS A 124 15.10 16.50 1.82
N SER A 125 14.95 15.34 1.19
CA SER A 125 15.68 14.16 1.67
C SER A 125 17.17 14.28 1.36
N SER A 126 17.97 14.27 2.42
CA SER A 126 19.41 14.01 2.41
C SER A 126 19.73 12.60 2.97
N ALA A 127 18.71 11.78 3.23
CA ALA A 127 18.86 10.53 3.95
C ALA A 127 19.13 9.36 3.00
N THR A 128 20.22 8.63 3.27
CA THR A 128 20.52 7.34 2.64
C THR A 128 19.49 6.31 3.09
N MET A 129 18.86 5.61 2.13
CA MET A 129 17.93 4.50 2.42
C MET A 129 18.61 3.41 3.26
N THR A 130 17.93 2.88 4.27
CA THR A 130 18.47 1.80 5.12
C THR A 130 18.44 0.44 4.39
N ASP A 131 19.24 -0.53 4.83
CA ASP A 131 19.25 -1.88 4.25
C ASP A 131 17.87 -2.56 4.31
N GLU A 132 17.11 -2.31 5.38
CA GLU A 132 15.75 -2.83 5.55
C GLU A 132 14.78 -2.21 4.53
N GLN A 133 14.85 -0.89 4.33
CA GLN A 133 14.08 -0.20 3.31
C GLN A 133 14.47 -0.69 1.91
N LEU A 134 15.77 -0.86 1.63
CA LEU A 134 16.24 -1.37 0.35
C LEU A 134 15.71 -2.79 0.06
N ASN A 135 15.76 -3.67 1.06
CA ASN A 135 15.27 -5.05 0.90
C ASN A 135 13.75 -5.07 0.68
N PHE A 136 13.00 -4.22 1.40
CA PHE A 136 11.57 -4.08 1.21
C PHE A 136 11.22 -3.51 -0.17
N LEU A 137 12.00 -2.56 -0.69
CA LEU A 137 11.84 -2.03 -2.04
C LEU A 137 12.02 -3.13 -3.08
N PHE A 138 13.06 -3.96 -2.95
CA PHE A 138 13.29 -5.09 -3.86
C PHE A 138 12.17 -6.12 -3.83
N LEU A 139 11.63 -6.44 -2.65
CA LEU A 139 10.48 -7.36 -2.53
C LEU A 139 9.25 -6.83 -3.29
N ASN A 140 8.94 -5.54 -3.12
CA ASN A 140 7.80 -4.92 -3.81
C ASN A 140 8.02 -4.86 -5.33
N LEU A 141 9.23 -4.47 -5.78
CA LEU A 141 9.57 -4.45 -7.21
C LEU A 141 9.51 -5.86 -7.82
N HIS A 142 10.01 -6.88 -7.11
CA HIS A 142 9.93 -8.27 -7.55
C HIS A 142 8.47 -8.73 -7.69
N HIS A 143 7.60 -8.40 -6.74
CA HIS A 143 6.19 -8.71 -6.82
C HIS A 143 5.51 -8.05 -8.04
N LEU A 144 5.74 -6.75 -8.23
CA LEU A 144 5.21 -5.99 -9.37
C LEU A 144 5.67 -6.57 -10.71
N LEU A 145 6.96 -6.91 -10.84
CA LEU A 145 7.52 -7.48 -12.07
C LEU A 145 7.01 -8.91 -12.32
N SER A 146 6.92 -9.74 -11.28
CA SER A 146 6.40 -11.11 -11.38
C SER A 146 4.96 -11.12 -11.87
N MET A 147 4.12 -10.25 -11.31
CA MET A 147 2.72 -10.11 -11.73
C MET A 147 2.59 -9.59 -13.17
N ARG A 148 3.45 -8.63 -13.57
CA ARG A 148 3.45 -8.12 -14.94
C ARG A 148 3.85 -9.20 -15.95
N LEU A 149 4.87 -10.00 -15.63
CA LEU A 149 5.30 -11.12 -16.47
C LEU A 149 4.20 -12.17 -16.57
N PHE A 150 3.60 -12.59 -15.46
CA PHE A 150 2.50 -13.55 -15.45
C PHE A 150 1.33 -13.12 -16.36
N ARG A 151 0.92 -11.84 -16.28
CA ARG A 151 -0.13 -11.29 -17.15
C ARG A 151 0.24 -11.29 -18.63
N MET A 152 1.51 -11.07 -18.98
CA MET A 152 1.97 -11.16 -20.37
C MET A 152 1.91 -12.58 -20.92
N TYR A 153 2.27 -13.59 -20.11
CA TYR A 153 2.26 -14.99 -20.54
C TYR A 153 0.85 -15.60 -20.63
N VAL A 154 -0.10 -15.14 -19.82
CA VAL A 154 -1.49 -15.63 -19.87
C VAL A 154 -2.32 -14.95 -20.98
N ALA A 155 -1.86 -13.80 -21.49
CA ALA A 155 -2.55 -13.05 -22.55
C ALA A 155 -2.09 -13.40 -23.99
N THR A 156 -1.17 -14.37 -24.15
CA THR A 156 -0.70 -14.94 -25.43
C THR A 156 -1.26 -16.33 -25.65
#